data_AF-A0A2M7M5T2-F1
#
_entry.id   AF-A0A2M7M5T2-F1
#
_cell.length_a   1.000
_cell.length_b   1.000
_cell.length_c   1.000
_cell.angle_alpha   90.00
_cell.angle_beta   90.00
_cell.angle_gamma   90.00
#
_symmetry.space_group_name_H-M   'P 1'
#
loop_
_entity.id
_entity.type
_entity.pdbx_description
1 polymer ?
#
loop_
_entity_poly.entity_id
_entity_poly.type
_entity_poly.pdbx_seq_one_letter_code
_entity_poly.pdbx_strand_id
1 'polypeptide(L)'
;QKVPHGSVTAKAIDYMLKRWVALTRYLENGSLPIDNNRVANQMRPWALGRKNWLFAGSERSSKRAAAIMTLVQSAKLNGHDPYAYLKDVLTRLPTHKNSRIHELLPHHWSLQQG
;
A
#
# COMPACT_ATOMS: atom_id res chain seq x y z
N GLN A 1 -36.30 -15.88 -10.99
CA GLN A 1 -35.39 -17.04 -10.85
C GLN A 1 -34.84 -17.02 -9.42
N LYS A 2 -35.11 -18.04 -8.58
CA LYS A 2 -34.61 -18.08 -7.19
C LYS A 2 -33.16 -18.57 -7.19
N VAL A 3 -32.26 -17.81 -6.55
CA VAL A 3 -30.86 -18.20 -6.39
C VAL A 3 -30.79 -19.31 -5.33
N PRO A 4 -30.14 -20.46 -5.59
CA PRO A 4 -30.05 -21.55 -4.61
C PRO A 4 -29.31 -21.10 -3.35
N HIS A 5 -29.86 -21.43 -2.16
CA HIS A 5 -29.22 -21.17 -0.88
C HIS A 5 -27.85 -21.86 -0.82
N GLY A 6 -26.82 -21.11 -0.42
CA GLY A 6 -25.44 -21.61 -0.32
C GLY A 6 -24.61 -21.56 -1.61
N SER A 7 -25.20 -21.19 -2.75
CA SER A 7 -24.46 -20.98 -4.01
C SER A 7 -23.44 -19.83 -3.92
N VAL A 8 -22.43 -19.83 -4.79
CA VAL A 8 -21.44 -18.74 -4.90
C VAL A 8 -22.14 -17.40 -5.13
N THR A 9 -23.19 -17.39 -5.95
CA THR A 9 -24.00 -16.20 -6.22
C THR A 9 -24.75 -15.72 -4.99
N ALA A 10 -25.36 -16.63 -4.22
CA ALA A 10 -26.03 -16.27 -2.96
C ALA A 10 -25.03 -15.66 -1.95
N LYS A 11 -23.83 -16.26 -1.82
CA LYS A 11 -22.77 -15.72 -0.95
C LYS A 11 -22.29 -14.34 -1.39
N ALA A 12 -22.16 -14.11 -2.69
CA ALA A 12 -21.78 -12.80 -3.23
C ALA A 12 -22.85 -11.74 -2.94
N ILE A 13 -24.13 -12.07 -3.12
CA ILE A 13 -25.26 -11.19 -2.79
C ILE A 13 -25.27 -10.87 -1.29
N ASP A 14 -25.19 -11.88 -0.43
CA ASP A 14 -25.16 -11.68 1.02
C ASP A 14 -23.98 -10.80 1.46
N TYR A 15 -22.81 -10.99 0.83
CA TYR A 15 -21.64 -10.17 1.08
C TYR A 15 -21.83 -8.71 0.65
N MET A 16 -22.42 -8.47 -0.52
CA MET A 16 -22.74 -7.11 -0.98
C MET A 16 -23.75 -6.43 -0.05
N LEU A 17 -24.81 -7.14 0.35
CA LEU A 17 -25.84 -6.62 1.25
C LEU A 17 -25.24 -6.22 2.61
N LYS A 18 -24.36 -7.06 3.18
CA LYS A 18 -23.64 -6.74 4.43
C LYS A 18 -22.74 -5.50 4.33
N ARG A 19 -22.40 -5.08 3.11
CA ARG A 19 -21.50 -3.93 2.85
C ARG A 19 -22.20 -2.77 2.15
N TRP A 20 -23.53 -2.80 2.06
CA TRP A 20 -24.32 -1.83 1.31
C TRP A 20 -23.99 -0.38 1.69
N VAL A 21 -23.91 -0.08 2.99
CA VAL A 21 -23.54 1.25 3.51
C VAL A 21 -22.20 1.74 2.94
N ALA A 22 -21.19 0.87 2.88
CA ALA A 22 -19.89 1.26 2.33
C ALA A 22 -19.94 1.47 0.81
N LEU A 23 -20.75 0.69 0.10
CA LEU A 23 -20.93 0.79 -1.35
C LEU A 23 -21.71 2.03 -1.76
N THR A 24 -22.59 2.57 -0.91
CA THR A 24 -23.43 3.75 -1.22
C THR A 24 -22.85 5.06 -0.71
N ARG A 25 -21.77 5.06 0.09
CA ARG A 25 -21.17 6.29 0.66
C ARG A 25 -20.80 7.37 -0.35
N TYR A 26 -20.48 6.99 -1.59
CA TYR A 26 -20.18 7.97 -2.64
C TYR A 26 -21.40 8.83 -3.02
N LEU A 27 -22.62 8.34 -2.78
CA LEU A 27 -23.86 9.10 -2.99
C LEU A 27 -24.02 10.24 -1.99
N GLU A 28 -23.44 10.10 -0.79
CA GLU A 28 -23.48 11.10 0.28
C GLU A 28 -22.33 12.10 0.19
N ASN A 29 -21.21 11.73 -0.44
CA ASN A 29 -20.03 12.57 -0.59
C ASN A 29 -19.44 12.43 -1.99
N GLY A 30 -19.68 13.44 -2.84
CA GLY A 30 -19.17 13.49 -4.22
C GLY A 30 -17.64 13.55 -4.36
N SER A 31 -16.91 13.72 -3.26
CA SER A 31 -15.43 13.62 -3.26
C SER A 31 -14.95 12.17 -3.24
N LEU A 32 -15.83 11.20 -2.94
CA LEU A 32 -15.50 9.79 -2.93
C LEU A 32 -15.77 9.15 -4.30
N PRO A 33 -14.79 8.42 -4.88
CA PRO A 33 -15.03 7.68 -6.10
C PRO A 33 -16.00 6.51 -5.85
N ILE A 34 -16.83 6.19 -6.86
CA ILE A 34 -17.77 5.07 -6.84
C ILE A 34 -17.07 3.70 -6.75
N ASP A 35 -15.83 3.63 -7.22
CA ASP A 35 -15.04 2.41 -7.27
C ASP A 35 -13.69 2.56 -6.54
N ASN A 36 -13.07 1.41 -6.28
CA ASN A 36 -11.73 1.34 -5.68
C ASN A 36 -10.63 1.13 -6.72
N ASN A 37 -10.88 1.35 -8.02
CA ASN A 37 -9.94 1.02 -9.09
C ASN A 37 -8.61 1.73 -8.91
N ARG A 38 -8.62 2.98 -8.43
CA ARG A 38 -7.40 3.73 -8.11
C ARG A 38 -6.54 3.00 -7.09
N VAL A 39 -7.14 2.52 -6.00
CA VAL A 39 -6.45 1.78 -4.93
C VAL A 39 -6.00 0.42 -5.45
N ALA A 40 -6.86 -0.30 -6.17
CA ALA A 40 -6.54 -1.60 -6.75
C ALA A 40 -5.38 -1.50 -7.77
N ASN A 41 -5.35 -0.47 -8.60
CA ASN A 41 -4.25 -0.17 -9.52
C ASN A 41 -2.95 0.11 -8.78
N GLN A 42 -3.00 0.86 -7.68
CA GLN A 42 -1.83 1.08 -6.84
C GLN A 42 -1.33 -0.24 -6.24
N MET A 43 -2.21 -1.18 -5.89
CA MET A 43 -1.86 -2.49 -5.34
C MET A 43 -1.43 -3.54 -6.40
N ARG A 44 -1.78 -3.37 -7.68
CA ARG A 44 -1.49 -4.34 -8.76
C ARG A 44 0.00 -4.67 -8.90
N PRO A 45 0.94 -3.69 -8.93
CA PRO A 45 2.38 -3.96 -8.95
C PRO A 45 2.86 -4.83 -7.78
N TRP A 46 2.15 -4.79 -6.65
CA TRP A 46 2.50 -5.50 -5.42
C TRP A 46 2.06 -6.96 -5.53
N ALA A 47 0.85 -7.20 -6.02
CA ALA A 47 0.35 -8.54 -6.30
C ALA A 47 1.25 -9.27 -7.32
N LEU A 48 1.76 -8.55 -8.32
CA LEU A 48 2.74 -9.05 -9.29
C LEU A 48 4.11 -9.29 -8.64
N GLY A 49 4.61 -8.32 -7.87
CA GLY A 49 5.91 -8.40 -7.18
C GLY A 49 6.02 -9.55 -6.18
N ARG A 50 4.92 -9.96 -5.54
CA ARG A 50 4.88 -11.13 -4.64
C ARG A 50 5.36 -12.44 -5.30
N LYS A 51 5.21 -12.59 -6.62
CA LYS A 51 5.76 -13.75 -7.35
C LYS A 51 7.27 -13.67 -7.57
N ASN A 52 7.85 -12.47 -7.48
CA ASN A 52 9.27 -12.20 -7.73
C ASN A 52 10.08 -11.95 -6.44
N TRP A 53 9.43 -11.83 -5.28
CA TRP A 53 10.12 -11.62 -4.01
C TRP A 53 10.51 -12.96 -3.38
N LEU A 54 11.81 -13.29 -3.49
CA LEU A 54 12.47 -14.51 -2.98
C LEU A 54 12.25 -14.81 -1.49
N PHE A 55 11.65 -13.90 -0.72
CA PHE A 55 11.45 -14.02 0.73
C PHE A 55 9.98 -14.23 1.15
N ALA A 56 9.05 -14.41 0.20
CA ALA A 56 7.60 -14.49 0.44
C ALA A 56 7.12 -15.81 1.07
N GLY A 57 7.80 -16.32 2.11
CA GLY A 57 7.46 -17.56 2.81
C GLY A 57 7.16 -17.42 4.30
N SER A 58 7.46 -16.27 4.94
CA SER A 58 7.24 -16.08 6.38
C SER A 58 6.54 -14.76 6.71
N GLU A 59 5.76 -14.72 7.79
CA GLU A 59 5.09 -13.50 8.29
C GLU A 59 6.09 -12.36 8.56
N ARG A 60 7.27 -12.70 9.09
CA ARG A 60 8.35 -11.74 9.34
C ARG A 60 8.86 -11.11 8.04
N SER A 61 9.03 -11.91 6.99
CA SER A 61 9.42 -11.42 5.67
C SER A 61 8.34 -10.51 5.09
N SER A 62 7.06 -10.87 5.22
CA SER A 62 5.93 -10.07 4.76
C SER A 62 5.86 -8.70 5.47
N LYS A 63 6.11 -8.65 6.78
CA LYS A 63 6.16 -7.39 7.55
C LYS A 63 7.29 -6.47 7.06
N ARG A 64 8.49 -7.02 6.82
CA ARG A 64 9.63 -6.25 6.29
C ARG A 64 9.35 -5.73 4.88
N ALA A 65 8.78 -6.58 4.03
CA ALA A 65 8.41 -6.22 2.67
C ALA A 65 7.37 -5.08 2.69
N ALA A 66 6.33 -5.18 3.53
CA ALA A 66 5.33 -4.14 3.70
C ALA A 66 5.94 -2.80 4.17
N ALA A 67 6.91 -2.83 5.10
CA ALA A 67 7.60 -1.63 5.56
C ALA A 67 8.39 -0.95 4.43
N ILE A 68 9.19 -1.72 3.66
CA ILE A 68 9.96 -1.18 2.52
C ILE A 68 9.02 -0.59 1.47
N MET A 69 7.92 -1.27 1.16
CA MET A 69 6.95 -0.76 0.17
C MET A 69 6.23 0.49 0.64
N THR A 70 5.92 0.57 1.94
CA THR A 70 5.35 1.78 2.53
C THR A 70 6.29 2.97 2.36
N LEU A 71 7.60 2.77 2.58
CA LEU A 71 8.61 3.80 2.36
C LEU A 71 8.72 4.19 0.87
N VAL A 72 8.77 3.22 -0.04
CA VAL A 72 8.82 3.47 -1.49
C VAL A 72 7.61 4.27 -1.95
N GLN A 73 6.41 3.86 -1.52
CA GLN A 73 5.18 4.56 -1.92
C GLN A 73 5.11 5.96 -1.31
N SER A 74 5.55 6.12 -0.06
CA SER A 74 5.63 7.43 0.58
C SER A 74 6.63 8.35 -0.13
N ALA A 75 7.79 7.83 -0.59
CA ALA A 75 8.74 8.60 -1.39
C ALA A 75 8.12 9.06 -2.71
N LYS A 76 7.43 8.17 -3.44
CA LYS A 76 6.69 8.54 -4.67
C LYS A 76 5.64 9.61 -4.42
N LEU A 77 4.88 9.51 -3.32
CA LEU A 77 3.85 10.49 -2.97
C LEU A 77 4.42 11.87 -2.63
N ASN A 78 5.66 11.93 -2.11
CA ASN A 78 6.39 13.17 -1.86
C ASN A 78 7.18 13.66 -3.09
N GLY A 79 7.02 13.02 -4.25
CA GLY A 79 7.70 13.42 -5.50
C GLY A 79 9.18 13.03 -5.59
N HIS A 80 9.65 12.15 -4.72
CA HIS A 80 11.04 11.69 -4.72
C HIS A 80 11.23 10.45 -5.62
N ASP A 81 12.42 10.33 -6.22
CA ASP A 81 12.84 9.07 -6.84
C ASP A 81 13.07 8.01 -5.74
N PRO A 82 12.31 6.89 -5.71
CA PRO A 82 12.41 5.91 -4.64
C PRO A 82 13.76 5.22 -4.55
N TYR A 83 14.47 5.08 -5.68
CA TYR A 83 15.79 4.49 -5.69
C TYR A 83 16.81 5.43 -5.03
N ALA A 84 16.84 6.71 -5.42
CA ALA A 84 17.67 7.73 -4.78
C ALA A 84 17.40 7.85 -3.27
N TYR A 85 16.12 7.87 -2.88
CA TYR A 85 15.70 7.91 -1.47
C TYR A 85 16.23 6.69 -0.68
N LEU A 86 15.96 5.47 -1.16
CA LEU A 86 16.39 4.26 -0.46
C LEU A 86 17.91 4.15 -0.40
N LYS A 87 18.62 4.53 -1.47
CA LYS A 87 20.08 4.53 -1.51
C LYS A 87 20.64 5.47 -0.44
N ASP A 88 20.19 6.73 -0.42
CA ASP A 88 20.65 7.73 0.56
C ASP A 88 20.35 7.28 1.99
N VAL A 89 19.12 6.88 2.27
CA VAL A 89 18.70 6.45 3.62
C VAL A 89 19.50 5.25 4.10
N LEU A 90 19.69 4.22 3.27
CA LEU A 90 20.46 3.03 3.64
C LEU A 90 21.95 3.33 3.82
N THR A 91 22.51 4.28 3.05
CA THR A 91 23.90 4.73 3.21
C THR A 91 24.08 5.54 4.49
N ARG A 92 23.11 6.37 4.88
CA ARG A 92 23.17 7.21 6.09
C ARG A 92 22.82 6.45 7.37
N LEU A 93 21.97 5.43 7.28
CA LEU A 93 21.46 4.69 8.45
C LEU A 93 22.54 4.25 9.47
N PRO A 94 23.71 3.72 9.05
CA PRO A 94 24.72 3.25 10.00
C PRO A 94 25.39 4.36 10.82
N THR A 95 25.44 5.58 10.30
CA THR A 95 26.11 6.74 10.94
C THR A 95 25.11 7.77 11.47
N HIS A 96 23.82 7.63 11.16
CA HIS A 96 22.77 8.56 11.58
C HIS A 96 22.37 8.34 13.03
N LYS A 97 22.14 9.44 13.76
CA LYS A 97 21.70 9.36 15.16
C LYS A 97 20.27 8.81 15.25
N ASN A 98 20.03 7.83 16.12
CA ASN A 98 18.71 7.25 16.33
C ASN A 98 17.64 8.32 16.69
N SER A 99 18.03 9.34 17.47
CA SER A 99 17.16 10.48 17.82
C SER A 99 16.73 11.34 16.64
N ARG A 100 17.40 11.22 15.48
CA ARG A 100 17.16 12.00 14.27
C ARG A 100 16.62 11.17 13.10
N ILE A 101 16.22 9.91 13.33
CA ILE A 101 15.68 9.03 12.26
C ILE A 101 14.49 9.66 11.51
N HIS A 102 13.71 10.49 12.19
CA HIS A 102 12.59 11.20 11.58
C HIS A 102 12.98 12.12 10.39
N GLU A 103 14.24 12.57 10.32
CA GLU A 103 14.79 13.34 9.20
C GLU A 103 14.95 12.48 7.93
N LEU A 104 15.06 11.16 8.08
CA LEU A 104 15.17 10.21 6.96
C LEU A 104 13.79 9.79 6.43
N LEU A 105 12.69 10.26 7.03
CA LEU A 105 11.35 9.90 6.57
C LEU A 105 11.03 10.60 5.25
N PRO A 106 10.24 9.98 4.36
CA PRO A 106 10.00 10.50 3.01
C PRO A 106 9.40 11.90 2.91
N HIS A 107 8.79 12.42 3.98
CA HIS A 107 8.20 13.77 4.03
C HIS A 107 9.15 14.84 4.58
N HIS A 108 10.28 14.44 5.17
CA HIS A 108 11.34 15.34 5.65
C HIS A 108 12.66 15.14 4.90
N TRP A 109 12.68 14.18 3.97
CA TRP A 109 13.89 13.81 3.26
C TRP A 109 14.33 14.93 2.31
N SER A 110 15.61 15.27 2.41
CA SER A 110 16.31 16.10 1.46
C SER A 110 17.57 15.36 1.02
N LEU A 111 17.87 15.43 -0.28
CA LEU A 111 19.08 14.84 -0.83
C LEU A 111 20.29 15.62 -0.28
N GLN A 112 21.04 15.02 0.64
CA GLN A 112 22.37 15.53 0.98
C GLN A 112 23.31 15.12 -0.15
N GLN A 113 23.64 16.07 -1.03
CA GLN A 113 24.78 15.90 -1.91
C GLN A 113 26.04 15.86 -1.03
N GLY A 114 26.66 14.68 -0.96
CA GLY A 114 28.04 14.52 -0.50
C GLY A 114 28.99 14.73 -1.66
#